data_AF-A0A7D9D3Z2-F1
#
_entry.id   AF-A0A7D9D3Z2-F1
#
_cell.length_a   1.000
_cell.length_b   1.000
_cell.length_c   1.000
_cell.angle_alpha   90.00
_cell.angle_beta   90.00
_cell.angle_gamma   90.00
#
_symmetry.space_group_name_H-M   'P 1'
#
loop_
_entity.id
_entity.type
_entity.pdbx_description
1 polymer ?
#
loop_
_entity_poly.entity_id
_entity_poly.type
_entity_poly.pdbx_seq_one_letter_code
_entity_poly.pdbx_strand_id
1 'polypeptide(L)'
;MMKQMAKMILLTMTGVLSTTIIAAEEVQKTVDAEPNGLVSITNIAGTIEVVGWSRNQVKVEADLGRGVDELIVRRDGDEVKVEVMVPSHNRNSRNISSDLIVHIPENSSIEVVGLSADIEIDLVLGEMRLNSVSGDIFSNVYASDVQIETVSGVINLEGDHGEMLTEISSVSGNIDTDALQGDIVANTINGTLVIDGGSFDRVQARSVDGKIVFDSELRNGGKLQIGSVSGEVDVHFNGSILARFDISTVSSGDINNCFGPESVRVSPPRVANSTSRKTTAIPGSSSRR
;
A
#
# COMPACT_ATOMS: atom_id res chain seq x y z
N MET A 1 73.39 58.01 -24.27
CA MET A 1 72.30 58.77 -24.91
C MET A 1 71.15 57.82 -25.23
N MET A 2 69.99 58.09 -24.62
CA MET A 2 68.61 57.81 -25.09
C MET A 2 68.16 56.34 -25.28
N LYS A 3 66.94 55.93 -24.93
CA LYS A 3 65.83 56.43 -24.11
C LYS A 3 64.86 55.24 -23.96
N GLN A 4 64.18 55.19 -22.81
CA GLN A 4 62.93 54.52 -22.44
C GLN A 4 62.10 53.84 -23.55
N MET A 5 61.41 52.75 -23.20
CA MET A 5 59.94 52.73 -23.13
C MET A 5 59.42 51.46 -22.46
N ALA A 6 58.58 51.67 -21.46
CA ALA A 6 57.82 50.67 -20.72
C ALA A 6 56.70 50.06 -21.57
N LYS A 7 56.35 48.80 -21.32
CA LYS A 7 55.00 48.27 -21.56
C LYS A 7 54.67 47.21 -20.52
N MET A 8 54.04 47.70 -19.46
CA MET A 8 53.34 46.96 -18.42
C MET A 8 52.06 46.40 -19.05
N ILE A 9 51.99 45.08 -19.26
CA ILE A 9 50.75 44.39 -19.63
C ILE A 9 50.28 43.64 -18.38
N LEU A 10 49.29 44.24 -17.74
CA LEU A 10 48.49 43.71 -16.64
C LEU A 10 47.50 42.71 -17.23
N LEU A 11 47.75 41.41 -17.08
CA LEU A 11 46.80 40.36 -17.42
C LEU A 11 45.99 40.02 -16.16
N THR A 12 44.77 40.52 -16.11
CA THR A 12 43.79 40.29 -15.04
C THR A 12 43.41 38.81 -14.99
N MET A 13 43.81 38.13 -13.92
CA MET A 13 43.45 36.75 -13.61
C MET A 13 42.02 36.72 -13.07
N THR A 14 41.05 36.48 -13.94
CA THR A 14 39.64 36.27 -13.57
C THR A 14 39.53 34.95 -12.81
N GLY A 15 39.41 35.02 -11.48
CA GLY A 15 39.16 33.86 -10.63
C GLY A 15 37.76 33.32 -10.90
N VAL A 16 37.69 32.13 -11.48
CA VAL A 16 36.46 31.34 -11.55
C VAL A 16 36.19 30.85 -10.12
N LEU A 17 35.18 31.42 -9.46
CA LEU A 17 34.63 30.84 -8.24
C LEU A 17 33.90 29.55 -8.64
N SER A 18 34.57 28.40 -8.49
CA SER A 18 33.90 27.10 -8.50
C SER A 18 33.00 27.04 -7.26
N THR A 19 31.71 27.32 -7.44
CA THR A 19 30.70 27.00 -6.44
C THR A 19 30.52 25.49 -6.47
N THR A 20 31.01 24.81 -5.44
CA THR A 20 30.66 23.40 -5.21
C THR A 20 29.20 23.38 -4.76
N ILE A 21 28.29 23.17 -5.71
CA ILE A 21 26.93 22.77 -5.40
C ILE A 21 27.07 21.40 -4.73
N ILE A 22 26.73 21.29 -3.45
CA ILE A 22 26.49 20.01 -2.78
C ILE A 22 25.16 19.52 -3.37
N ALA A 23 25.27 18.88 -4.52
CA ALA A 23 24.15 18.31 -5.27
C ALA A 23 23.84 16.93 -4.72
N ALA A 24 22.56 16.57 -4.74
CA ALA A 24 22.12 15.21 -4.49
C ALA A 24 22.78 14.24 -5.49
N GLU A 25 23.09 13.02 -5.04
CA GLU A 25 23.85 12.05 -5.84
C GLU A 25 22.87 11.20 -6.65
N GLU A 26 22.76 11.49 -7.94
CA GLU A 26 22.03 10.65 -8.89
C GLU A 26 22.85 9.38 -9.17
N VAL A 27 22.33 8.23 -8.75
CA VAL A 27 22.95 6.92 -8.94
C VAL A 27 22.07 6.07 -9.84
N GLN A 28 22.68 5.46 -10.87
CA GLN A 28 22.01 4.50 -11.73
C GLN A 28 22.75 3.16 -11.71
N LYS A 29 22.04 2.08 -11.37
CA LYS A 29 22.57 0.70 -11.37
C LYS A 29 21.65 -0.22 -12.16
N THR A 30 22.22 -1.24 -12.77
CA THR A 30 21.45 -2.27 -13.49
C THR A 30 22.09 -3.63 -13.26
N VAL A 31 21.27 -4.62 -12.96
CA VAL A 31 21.68 -6.02 -12.77
C VAL A 31 20.73 -6.93 -13.55
N ASP A 32 21.24 -8.05 -14.04
CA ASP A 32 20.39 -9.07 -14.66
C ASP A 32 19.51 -9.72 -13.61
N ALA A 33 18.29 -10.12 -13.98
CA ALA A 33 17.32 -10.72 -13.06
C ALA A 33 16.60 -11.88 -13.73
N GLU A 34 16.12 -12.84 -12.93
CA GLU A 34 15.24 -13.88 -13.43
C GLU A 34 13.85 -13.28 -13.74
N PRO A 35 13.18 -13.66 -14.84
CA PRO A 35 11.88 -13.10 -15.22
C PRO A 35 10.79 -13.24 -14.16
N ASN A 36 10.85 -14.32 -13.37
CA ASN A 36 9.94 -14.62 -12.27
C ASN A 36 10.68 -14.65 -10.93
N GLY A 37 11.83 -13.96 -10.84
CA GLY A 37 12.63 -13.86 -9.64
C GLY A 37 11.97 -12.98 -8.56
N LEU A 38 12.58 -12.96 -7.38
CA LEU A 38 12.18 -12.08 -6.28
C LEU A 38 12.99 -10.79 -6.32
N VAL A 39 12.33 -9.64 -6.17
CA VAL A 39 13.01 -8.36 -5.97
C VAL A 39 12.67 -7.81 -4.59
N SER A 40 13.70 -7.70 -3.74
CA SER A 40 13.59 -7.23 -2.37
C SER A 40 14.12 -5.79 -2.28
N ILE A 41 13.26 -4.85 -1.90
CA ILE A 41 13.55 -3.41 -1.88
C ILE A 41 13.37 -2.89 -0.46
N THR A 42 14.37 -2.18 0.07
CA THR A 42 14.30 -1.56 1.39
C THR A 42 14.75 -0.11 1.33
N ASN A 43 13.87 0.80 1.72
CA ASN A 43 14.15 2.22 1.83
C ASN A 43 13.71 2.78 3.20
N ILE A 44 14.48 3.73 3.72
CA ILE A 44 14.25 4.31 5.05
C ILE A 44 13.40 5.58 4.95
N ALA A 45 13.64 6.42 3.94
CA ALA A 45 12.92 7.67 3.76
C ALA A 45 12.86 8.09 2.28
N GLY A 46 11.82 8.85 1.91
CA GLY A 46 11.62 9.35 0.54
C GLY A 46 10.56 8.57 -0.19
N THR A 47 10.84 8.09 -1.40
CA THR A 47 9.87 7.39 -2.25
C THR A 47 10.45 6.09 -2.80
N ILE A 48 9.60 5.10 -3.03
CA ILE A 48 9.90 3.85 -3.72
C ILE A 48 8.87 3.68 -4.83
N GLU A 49 9.26 3.97 -6.06
CA GLU A 49 8.48 3.70 -7.26
C GLU A 49 8.98 2.39 -7.87
N VAL A 50 8.09 1.42 -8.07
CA VAL A 50 8.40 0.13 -8.69
C VAL A 50 7.55 -0.03 -9.95
N VAL A 51 8.21 -0.27 -11.09
CA VAL A 51 7.54 -0.39 -12.38
C VAL A 51 7.94 -1.68 -13.07
N GLY A 52 6.96 -2.52 -13.39
CA GLY A 52 7.17 -3.71 -14.21
C GLY A 52 7.48 -3.38 -15.68
N TRP A 53 8.42 -4.12 -16.27
CA TRP A 53 8.77 -3.99 -17.68
C TRP A 53 9.09 -5.34 -18.36
N SER A 54 9.22 -5.31 -19.69
CA SER A 54 9.47 -6.49 -20.52
C SER A 54 10.94 -6.93 -20.59
N ARG A 55 11.80 -6.48 -19.66
CA ARG A 55 13.24 -6.81 -19.65
C ARG A 55 13.59 -7.65 -18.42
N ASN A 56 14.45 -8.64 -18.63
CA ASN A 56 14.96 -9.53 -17.58
C ASN A 56 16.12 -8.90 -16.80
N GLN A 57 15.90 -7.66 -16.34
CA GLN A 57 16.89 -6.86 -15.62
C GLN A 57 16.17 -6.04 -14.57
N VAL A 58 16.86 -5.80 -13.46
CA VAL A 58 16.46 -4.80 -12.48
C VAL A 58 17.31 -3.55 -12.71
N LYS A 59 16.66 -2.43 -12.99
CA LYS A 59 17.30 -1.13 -13.15
C LYS A 59 16.83 -0.21 -12.03
N VAL A 60 17.78 0.34 -11.29
CA VAL A 60 17.53 1.26 -10.18
C VAL A 60 18.09 2.61 -10.56
N GLU A 61 17.23 3.62 -10.54
CA GLU A 61 17.57 5.03 -10.54
C GLU A 61 17.30 5.58 -9.15
N ALA A 62 18.25 6.27 -8.57
CA ALA A 62 18.13 6.78 -7.22
C ALA A 62 18.64 8.22 -7.15
N ASP A 63 17.84 9.11 -6.57
CA ASP A 63 18.29 10.41 -6.11
C ASP A 63 18.61 10.31 -4.61
N LEU A 64 19.90 10.19 -4.28
CA LEU A 64 20.36 10.04 -2.91
C LEU A 64 20.61 11.42 -2.30
N GLY A 65 19.68 11.81 -1.42
CA GLY A 65 19.78 13.02 -0.64
C GLY A 65 20.81 12.93 0.49
N ARG A 66 20.88 14.00 1.28
CA ARG A 66 21.86 14.09 2.38
C ARG A 66 21.58 13.07 3.47
N GLY A 67 22.60 12.35 3.89
CA GLY A 67 22.51 11.40 5.02
C GLY A 67 22.24 9.94 4.61
N VAL A 68 22.28 9.65 3.31
CA VAL A 68 22.42 8.29 2.77
C VAL A 68 23.91 7.97 2.64
N ASP A 69 24.31 6.77 3.03
CA ASP A 69 25.70 6.28 2.88
C ASP A 69 25.92 5.63 1.52
N GLU A 70 25.08 4.65 1.18
CA GLU A 70 25.25 3.84 -0.03
C GLU A 70 23.93 3.21 -0.48
N LEU A 71 23.75 3.10 -1.80
CA LEU A 71 22.77 2.23 -2.44
C LEU A 71 23.42 0.90 -2.82
N ILE A 72 22.96 -0.20 -2.24
CA ILE A 72 23.40 -1.56 -2.56
C ILE A 72 22.39 -2.19 -3.52
N VAL A 73 22.86 -2.58 -4.72
CA VAL A 73 22.09 -3.37 -5.68
C VAL A 73 22.88 -4.62 -6.00
N ARG A 74 22.36 -5.78 -5.61
CA ARG A 74 23.06 -7.07 -5.77
C ARG A 74 22.08 -8.17 -6.15
N ARG A 75 22.56 -9.13 -6.94
CA ARG A 75 21.86 -10.37 -7.24
C ARG A 75 22.42 -11.50 -6.38
N ASP A 76 21.54 -12.27 -5.76
CA ASP A 76 21.83 -13.47 -4.98
C ASP A 76 20.95 -14.61 -5.49
N GLY A 77 21.49 -15.42 -6.42
CA GLY A 77 20.71 -16.44 -7.12
C GLY A 77 19.57 -15.84 -7.94
N ASP A 78 18.34 -16.14 -7.54
CA ASP A 78 17.09 -15.69 -8.19
C ASP A 78 16.49 -14.45 -7.50
N GLU A 79 17.15 -13.94 -6.46
CA GLU A 79 16.74 -12.74 -5.74
C GLU A 79 17.63 -11.54 -6.14
N VAL A 80 17.01 -10.38 -6.36
CA VAL A 80 17.72 -9.09 -6.46
C VAL A 80 17.39 -8.24 -5.24
N LYS A 81 18.43 -7.79 -4.53
CA LYS A 81 18.32 -6.93 -3.35
C LYS A 81 18.68 -5.50 -3.70
N VAL A 82 17.80 -4.57 -3.34
CA VAL A 82 17.96 -3.11 -3.45
C VAL A 82 17.84 -2.53 -2.04
N GLU A 83 18.96 -2.15 -1.44
CA GLU A 83 19.01 -1.71 -0.04
C GLU A 83 19.63 -0.30 0.04
N VAL A 84 18.92 0.66 0.64
CA VAL A 84 19.46 1.98 0.97
C VAL A 84 20.02 1.98 2.39
N MET A 85 21.33 2.20 2.53
CA MET A 85 22.03 2.22 3.80
C MET A 85 22.17 3.65 4.34
N VAL A 86 21.88 3.85 5.62
CA VAL A 86 22.10 5.11 6.34
C VAL A 86 23.09 4.91 7.49
N PRO A 87 23.91 5.92 7.82
CA PRO A 87 24.93 5.77 8.86
C PRO A 87 24.29 5.65 10.25
N SER A 88 24.72 4.65 11.00
CA SER A 88 24.24 4.34 12.37
C SER A 88 24.45 5.45 13.41
N HIS A 89 25.26 6.47 13.09
CA HIS A 89 25.62 7.57 14.00
C HIS A 89 25.04 8.93 13.58
N ASN A 90 24.12 8.98 12.62
CA ASN A 90 23.57 10.25 12.16
C ASN A 90 22.61 10.85 13.19
N ARG A 91 23.09 11.82 13.99
CA ARG A 91 22.27 12.53 15.01
C ARG A 91 21.24 13.51 14.40
N ASN A 92 21.25 13.69 13.09
CA ASN A 92 20.34 14.57 12.35
C ASN A 92 19.58 13.79 11.26
N SER A 93 18.62 12.94 11.66
CA SER A 93 17.68 12.28 10.72
C SER A 93 16.73 13.24 9.99
N ARG A 94 16.77 14.55 10.27
CA ARG A 94 15.77 15.51 9.77
C ARG A 94 15.82 15.80 8.27
N ASN A 95 16.83 15.32 7.54
CA ASN A 95 17.01 15.60 6.10
C ASN A 95 17.32 14.36 5.25
N ILE A 96 17.03 13.15 5.74
CA ILE A 96 17.20 11.94 4.93
C ILE A 96 16.07 11.92 3.90
N SER A 97 16.44 11.87 2.63
CA SER A 97 15.53 11.71 1.49
C SER A 97 16.25 10.82 0.48
N SER A 98 15.57 9.81 -0.02
CA SER A 98 16.05 8.93 -1.07
C SER A 98 14.87 8.54 -1.92
N ASP A 99 14.88 9.01 -3.17
CA ASP A 99 13.84 8.71 -4.14
C ASP A 99 14.35 7.63 -5.08
N LEU A 100 13.65 6.50 -5.12
CA LEU A 100 14.04 5.32 -5.90
C LEU A 100 13.01 5.06 -6.98
N ILE A 101 13.49 4.86 -8.21
CA ILE A 101 12.70 4.33 -9.32
C ILE A 101 13.32 2.98 -9.73
N VAL A 102 12.59 1.90 -9.48
CA VAL A 102 13.04 0.53 -9.66
C VAL A 102 12.23 -0.15 -10.76
N HIS A 103 12.85 -0.35 -11.91
CA HIS A 103 12.25 -1.13 -12.99
C HIS A 103 12.60 -2.60 -12.82
N ILE A 104 11.61 -3.49 -12.87
CA ILE A 104 11.75 -4.93 -12.64
C ILE A 104 11.04 -5.74 -13.72
N PRO A 105 11.43 -7.00 -13.99
CA PRO A 105 10.65 -7.87 -14.87
C PRO A 105 9.18 -7.94 -14.40
N GLU A 106 8.23 -7.74 -15.29
CA GLU A 106 6.79 -7.63 -14.93
C GLU A 106 6.23 -8.87 -14.20
N ASN A 107 6.83 -10.06 -14.40
CA ASN A 107 6.39 -11.30 -13.74
C ASN A 107 7.15 -11.60 -12.43
N SER A 108 8.00 -10.68 -11.96
CA SER A 108 8.71 -10.83 -10.69
C SER A 108 7.76 -10.72 -9.50
N SER A 109 8.07 -11.48 -8.45
CA SER A 109 7.51 -11.24 -7.12
C SER A 109 8.31 -10.13 -6.44
N ILE A 110 7.65 -9.34 -5.58
CA ILE A 110 8.30 -8.25 -4.86
C ILE A 110 8.11 -8.34 -3.36
N GLU A 111 9.14 -7.92 -2.64
CA GLU A 111 9.08 -7.60 -1.21
C GLU A 111 9.59 -6.17 -1.02
N VAL A 112 8.72 -5.27 -0.58
CA VAL A 112 9.06 -3.85 -0.39
C VAL A 112 8.88 -3.47 1.08
N VAL A 113 9.92 -2.90 1.67
CA VAL A 113 9.93 -2.43 3.05
C VAL A 113 10.28 -0.94 3.09
N GLY A 114 9.30 -0.12 3.46
CA GLY A 114 9.44 1.32 3.67
C GLY A 114 9.27 1.67 5.16
N LEU A 115 10.17 2.46 5.73
CA LEU A 115 9.97 2.96 7.10
C LEU A 115 9.20 4.29 7.07
N SER A 116 9.78 5.29 6.43
CA SER A 116 9.17 6.60 6.21
C SER A 116 9.24 6.97 4.73
N ALA A 117 8.87 6.02 3.88
CA ALA A 117 8.88 6.16 2.44
C ALA A 117 7.54 5.76 1.85
N ASP A 118 7.05 6.57 0.91
CA ASP A 118 5.85 6.27 0.15
C ASP A 118 6.18 5.20 -0.90
N ILE A 119 5.27 4.25 -1.12
CA ILE A 119 5.45 3.11 -2.01
C ILE A 119 4.42 3.23 -3.12
N GLU A 120 4.89 3.30 -4.36
CA GLU A 120 4.06 3.29 -5.57
C GLU A 120 4.47 2.11 -6.45
N ILE A 121 3.51 1.28 -6.84
CA ILE A 121 3.78 0.07 -7.63
C ILE A 121 2.85 0.03 -8.84
N ASP A 122 3.44 -0.21 -10.00
CA ASP A 122 2.71 -0.41 -11.25
C ASP A 122 3.28 -1.55 -12.10
N LEU A 123 2.41 -2.20 -12.88
CA LEU A 123 2.72 -3.27 -13.83
C LEU A 123 3.46 -4.49 -13.23
N VAL A 124 3.29 -4.77 -11.94
CA VAL A 124 3.82 -5.98 -11.29
C VAL A 124 2.76 -7.07 -11.27
N LEU A 125 2.98 -8.13 -12.05
CA LEU A 125 2.05 -9.24 -12.25
C LEU A 125 2.27 -10.42 -11.29
N GLY A 126 3.37 -10.40 -10.54
CA GLY A 126 3.69 -11.42 -9.54
C GLY A 126 3.14 -11.11 -8.13
N GLU A 127 3.40 -12.02 -7.18
CA GLU A 127 3.04 -11.80 -5.77
C GLU A 127 3.69 -10.53 -5.19
N MET A 128 2.94 -9.82 -4.35
CA MET A 128 3.42 -8.60 -3.70
C MET A 128 3.37 -8.71 -2.17
N ARG A 129 4.50 -8.41 -1.51
CA ARG A 129 4.57 -8.24 -0.04
C ARG A 129 5.06 -6.84 0.30
N LEU A 130 4.19 -6.01 0.86
CA LEU A 130 4.46 -4.60 1.12
C LEU A 130 4.38 -4.30 2.61
N ASN A 131 5.44 -3.72 3.16
CA ASN A 131 5.52 -3.35 4.56
C ASN A 131 5.86 -1.87 4.68
N SER A 132 5.01 -1.10 5.37
CA SER A 132 5.26 0.32 5.67
C SER A 132 5.15 0.60 7.17
N VAL A 133 5.84 1.62 7.67
CA VAL A 133 5.59 2.14 9.03
C VAL A 133 4.80 3.44 8.98
N SER A 134 5.18 4.38 8.13
CA SER A 134 4.53 5.70 8.07
C SER A 134 4.33 6.29 6.67
N GLY A 135 4.71 5.57 5.62
CA GLY A 135 4.49 6.01 4.25
C GLY A 135 3.19 5.47 3.67
N ASP A 136 2.65 6.20 2.70
CA ASP A 136 1.46 5.79 1.96
C ASP A 136 1.83 4.70 0.95
N ILE A 137 0.87 3.82 0.63
CA ILE A 137 1.03 2.72 -0.33
C ILE A 137 -0.05 2.88 -1.41
N PHE A 138 0.39 2.99 -2.66
CA PHE A 138 -0.46 3.02 -3.84
C PHE A 138 -0.03 1.88 -4.77
N SER A 139 -0.96 1.04 -5.19
CA SER A 139 -0.61 -0.07 -6.08
C SER A 139 -1.77 -0.47 -7.00
N ASN A 140 -1.43 -0.66 -8.28
CA ASN A 140 -2.27 -1.39 -9.22
C ASN A 140 -1.97 -2.89 -9.09
N VAL A 141 -3.00 -3.69 -8.80
CA VAL A 141 -2.84 -5.12 -8.50
C VAL A 141 -3.44 -5.99 -9.62
N TYR A 142 -2.71 -7.04 -9.99
CA TYR A 142 -2.99 -7.85 -11.18
C TYR A 142 -3.05 -9.35 -10.87
N ALA A 143 -4.26 -9.92 -10.77
CA ALA A 143 -4.54 -11.37 -10.67
C ALA A 143 -3.55 -12.26 -9.86
N SER A 144 -2.92 -11.72 -8.82
CA SER A 144 -1.86 -12.34 -8.03
C SER A 144 -1.99 -11.93 -6.57
N ASP A 145 -1.47 -12.77 -5.67
CA ASP A 145 -1.67 -12.57 -4.23
C ASP A 145 -0.93 -11.32 -3.72
N VAL A 146 -1.60 -10.59 -2.83
CA VAL A 146 -1.13 -9.33 -2.27
C VAL A 146 -1.21 -9.37 -0.76
N GLN A 147 -0.10 -9.12 -0.09
CA GLN A 147 -0.02 -8.96 1.36
C GLN A 147 0.54 -7.58 1.71
N ILE A 148 -0.19 -6.80 2.50
CA ILE A 148 0.20 -5.45 2.91
C ILE A 148 0.08 -5.30 4.42
N GLU A 149 1.14 -4.80 5.05
CA GLU A 149 1.16 -4.46 6.46
C GLU A 149 1.63 -3.01 6.65
N THR A 150 0.87 -2.21 7.40
CA THR A 150 1.28 -0.86 7.78
C THR A 150 0.94 -0.50 9.22
N VAL A 151 1.73 0.40 9.82
CA VAL A 151 1.36 1.02 11.10
C VAL A 151 0.51 2.27 10.88
N SER A 152 0.91 3.12 9.92
CA SER A 152 0.25 4.37 9.57
C SER A 152 0.53 4.74 8.11
N GLY A 153 -0.33 5.58 7.54
CA GLY A 153 -0.35 5.88 6.10
C GLY A 153 -1.64 5.38 5.45
N VAL A 154 -1.92 5.84 4.25
CA VAL A 154 -3.06 5.39 3.45
C VAL A 154 -2.62 4.26 2.55
N ILE A 155 -3.44 3.21 2.45
CA ILE A 155 -3.29 2.14 1.48
C ILE A 155 -4.40 2.33 0.44
N ASN A 156 -4.03 2.51 -0.83
CA ASN A 156 -4.96 2.52 -1.96
C ASN A 156 -4.57 1.40 -2.92
N LEU A 157 -5.51 0.48 -3.19
CA LEU A 157 -5.33 -0.59 -4.16
C LEU A 157 -6.39 -0.52 -5.25
N GLU A 158 -5.97 -0.60 -6.51
CA GLU A 158 -6.86 -0.68 -7.66
C GLU A 158 -6.66 -2.02 -8.37
N GLY A 159 -7.74 -2.79 -8.52
CA GLY A 159 -7.71 -4.13 -9.11
C GLY A 159 -7.98 -4.17 -10.61
N ASP A 160 -7.39 -5.16 -11.27
CA ASP A 160 -7.58 -5.43 -12.69
C ASP A 160 -8.73 -6.40 -13.01
N HIS A 161 -9.62 -6.65 -12.05
CA HIS A 161 -10.69 -7.66 -12.15
C HIS A 161 -10.19 -9.13 -12.22
N GLY A 162 -8.93 -9.39 -11.87
CA GLY A 162 -8.38 -10.74 -11.72
C GLY A 162 -8.65 -11.38 -10.36
N GLU A 163 -8.82 -12.71 -10.34
CA GLU A 163 -8.95 -13.47 -9.09
C GLU A 163 -7.64 -13.44 -8.29
N MET A 164 -7.71 -13.02 -7.02
CA MET A 164 -6.55 -12.99 -6.12
C MET A 164 -6.94 -13.22 -4.66
N LEU A 165 -5.94 -13.54 -3.84
CA LEU A 165 -6.04 -13.41 -2.38
C LEU A 165 -5.38 -12.10 -1.93
N THR A 166 -6.15 -11.23 -1.28
CA THR A 166 -5.67 -9.96 -0.75
C THR A 166 -5.72 -9.96 0.78
N GLU A 167 -4.58 -9.77 1.43
CA GLU A 167 -4.46 -9.65 2.88
C GLU A 167 -3.88 -8.28 3.27
N ILE A 168 -4.64 -7.48 4.02
CA ILE A 168 -4.25 -6.12 4.41
C ILE A 168 -4.41 -5.96 5.92
N SER A 169 -3.36 -5.48 6.58
CA SER A 169 -3.38 -5.17 8.00
C SER A 169 -2.82 -3.77 8.27
N SER A 170 -3.57 -2.97 9.03
CA SER A 170 -3.20 -1.62 9.42
C SER A 170 -3.42 -1.39 10.92
N VAL A 171 -2.61 -0.55 11.56
CA VAL A 171 -2.90 -0.09 12.94
C VAL A 171 -3.79 1.15 12.92
N SER A 172 -3.33 2.20 12.22
CA SER A 172 -3.99 3.52 12.20
C SER A 172 -4.17 4.10 10.80
N GLY A 173 -3.68 3.40 9.78
CA GLY A 173 -3.84 3.78 8.38
C GLY A 173 -5.23 3.49 7.84
N ASN A 174 -5.67 4.30 6.88
CA ASN A 174 -6.88 4.05 6.10
C ASN A 174 -6.56 3.04 4.99
N ILE A 175 -7.52 2.16 4.72
CA ILE A 175 -7.44 1.16 3.65
C ILE A 175 -8.58 1.49 2.69
N ASP A 176 -8.25 1.75 1.44
CA ASP A 176 -9.19 1.96 0.34
C ASP A 176 -8.83 0.97 -0.77
N THR A 177 -9.82 0.21 -1.23
CA THR A 177 -9.64 -0.77 -2.30
C THR A 177 -10.76 -0.62 -3.31
N ASP A 178 -10.42 -0.58 -4.59
CA ASP A 178 -11.37 -0.57 -5.70
C ASP A 178 -11.17 -1.77 -6.64
N ALA A 179 -12.27 -2.27 -7.20
CA ALA A 179 -12.29 -3.25 -8.29
C ALA A 179 -11.52 -4.58 -8.05
N LEU A 180 -11.30 -4.98 -6.79
CA LEU A 180 -10.66 -6.25 -6.44
C LEU A 180 -11.57 -7.47 -6.67
N GLN A 181 -11.00 -8.65 -6.87
CA GLN A 181 -11.76 -9.90 -7.03
C GLN A 181 -11.18 -11.08 -6.28
N GLY A 182 -12.05 -12.02 -5.90
CA GLY A 182 -11.67 -13.25 -5.20
C GLY A 182 -11.87 -13.16 -3.69
N ASP A 183 -10.79 -13.28 -2.93
CA ASP A 183 -10.82 -13.34 -1.47
C ASP A 183 -10.10 -12.13 -0.85
N ILE A 184 -10.73 -11.45 0.11
CA ILE A 184 -10.12 -10.34 0.84
C ILE A 184 -10.19 -10.53 2.36
N VAL A 185 -9.07 -10.29 3.04
CA VAL A 185 -8.95 -10.20 4.49
C VAL A 185 -8.33 -8.86 4.84
N ALA A 186 -9.14 -7.95 5.39
CA ALA A 186 -8.70 -6.60 5.73
C ALA A 186 -8.94 -6.30 7.22
N ASN A 187 -7.90 -5.86 7.93
CA ASN A 187 -7.97 -5.56 9.36
C ASN A 187 -7.39 -4.17 9.65
N THR A 188 -8.08 -3.40 10.50
CA THR A 188 -7.56 -2.15 11.05
C THR A 188 -7.89 -2.03 12.54
N ILE A 189 -7.22 -1.14 13.28
CA ILE A 189 -7.62 -0.82 14.67
C ILE A 189 -8.46 0.45 14.68
N ASN A 190 -7.93 1.56 14.17
CA ASN A 190 -8.57 2.88 14.24
C ASN A 190 -8.77 3.55 12.87
N GLY A 191 -8.41 2.90 11.77
CA GLY A 191 -8.53 3.44 10.42
C GLY A 191 -9.93 3.25 9.83
N THR A 192 -10.19 3.93 8.72
CA THR A 192 -11.32 3.63 7.84
C THR A 192 -10.93 2.53 6.87
N LEU A 193 -11.78 1.54 6.69
CA LEU A 193 -11.64 0.44 5.74
C LEU A 193 -12.76 0.56 4.72
N VAL A 194 -12.44 0.91 3.48
CA VAL A 194 -13.36 0.99 2.36
C VAL A 194 -13.02 -0.12 1.38
N ILE A 195 -14.00 -0.97 1.07
CA ILE A 195 -13.95 -1.93 -0.03
C ILE A 195 -15.05 -1.50 -0.99
N ASP A 196 -14.67 -0.89 -2.11
CA ASP A 196 -15.56 -0.42 -3.16
C ASP A 196 -15.36 -1.24 -4.44
N GLY A 197 -16.43 -1.40 -5.21
CA GLY A 197 -16.38 -2.16 -6.47
C GLY A 197 -15.99 -3.63 -6.28
N GLY A 198 -15.71 -4.32 -7.38
CA GLY A 198 -15.22 -5.70 -7.32
C GLY A 198 -16.27 -6.78 -7.03
N SER A 199 -15.81 -8.02 -6.94
CA SER A 199 -16.65 -9.23 -6.82
C SER A 199 -15.93 -10.31 -6.00
N PHE A 200 -16.54 -10.73 -4.88
CA PHE A 200 -15.83 -11.55 -3.90
C PHE A 200 -16.54 -12.87 -3.57
N ASP A 201 -15.74 -13.92 -3.33
CA ASP A 201 -16.17 -15.19 -2.75
C ASP A 201 -16.06 -15.20 -1.23
N ARG A 202 -15.01 -14.58 -0.68
CA ARG A 202 -14.85 -14.41 0.77
C ARG A 202 -14.37 -13.02 1.10
N VAL A 203 -15.06 -12.39 2.04
CA VAL A 203 -14.69 -11.09 2.59
C VAL A 203 -14.63 -11.22 4.10
N GLN A 204 -13.49 -10.87 4.68
CA GLN A 204 -13.31 -10.72 6.11
C GLN A 204 -12.78 -9.31 6.40
N ALA A 205 -13.63 -8.42 6.93
CA ALA A 205 -13.22 -7.06 7.30
C ALA A 205 -13.40 -6.84 8.80
N ARG A 206 -12.36 -6.41 9.51
CA ARG A 206 -12.44 -6.17 10.96
C ARG A 206 -11.82 -4.85 11.39
N SER A 207 -12.47 -4.21 12.36
CA SER A 207 -11.99 -2.99 13.01
C SER A 207 -12.20 -3.05 14.53
N VAL A 208 -11.53 -2.17 15.28
CA VAL A 208 -11.78 -2.00 16.72
C VAL A 208 -12.55 -0.70 16.97
N ASP A 209 -12.04 0.44 16.51
CA ASP A 209 -12.59 1.78 16.71
C ASP A 209 -12.51 2.59 15.41
N GLY A 210 -12.85 1.94 14.30
CA GLY A 210 -12.83 2.52 12.96
C GLY A 210 -14.10 2.22 12.18
N LYS A 211 -14.24 2.88 11.02
CA LYS A 211 -15.37 2.71 10.11
C LYS A 211 -15.04 1.65 9.07
N ILE A 212 -16.01 0.78 8.77
CA ILE A 212 -15.94 -0.17 7.66
C ILE A 212 -17.05 0.17 6.67
N VAL A 213 -16.70 0.36 5.41
CA VAL A 213 -17.62 0.52 4.29
C VAL A 213 -17.35 -0.61 3.31
N PHE A 214 -18.39 -1.38 2.98
CA PHE A 214 -18.35 -2.40 1.94
C PHE A 214 -19.42 -2.04 0.90
N ASP A 215 -19.01 -1.81 -0.35
CA ASP A 215 -19.88 -1.52 -1.48
C ASP A 215 -19.45 -2.34 -2.71
N SER A 216 -19.75 -3.64 -2.69
CA SER A 216 -19.22 -4.58 -3.67
C SER A 216 -20.20 -5.70 -4.00
N GLU A 217 -19.91 -6.48 -5.04
CA GLU A 217 -20.63 -7.73 -5.30
C GLU A 217 -20.14 -8.85 -4.35
N LEU A 218 -21.08 -9.60 -3.79
CA LEU A 218 -20.80 -10.88 -3.15
C LEU A 218 -21.34 -12.01 -4.03
N ARG A 219 -20.44 -12.86 -4.52
CA ARG A 219 -20.75 -13.95 -5.45
C ARG A 219 -21.70 -14.97 -4.83
N ASN A 220 -22.36 -15.75 -5.69
CA ASN A 220 -23.31 -16.76 -5.24
C ASN A 220 -22.61 -17.83 -4.38
N GLY A 221 -23.06 -17.98 -3.13
CA GLY A 221 -22.43 -18.87 -2.15
C GLY A 221 -21.25 -18.24 -1.39
N GLY A 222 -20.94 -16.96 -1.67
CA GLY A 222 -19.89 -16.22 -1.01
C GLY A 222 -20.17 -15.98 0.47
N LYS A 223 -19.11 -15.67 1.22
CA LYS A 223 -19.14 -15.48 2.67
C LYS A 223 -18.62 -14.10 3.04
N LEU A 224 -19.48 -13.31 3.68
CA LEU A 224 -19.14 -12.02 4.25
C LEU A 224 -19.05 -12.12 5.78
N GLN A 225 -17.90 -11.75 6.34
CA GLN A 225 -17.70 -11.57 7.77
C GLN A 225 -17.14 -10.18 8.05
N ILE A 226 -18.00 -9.25 8.46
CA ILE A 226 -17.61 -7.89 8.85
C ILE A 226 -17.90 -7.66 10.33
N GLY A 227 -16.99 -7.01 11.05
CA GLY A 227 -17.24 -6.62 12.44
C GLY A 227 -16.36 -5.49 12.94
N SER A 228 -16.94 -4.63 13.79
CA SER A 228 -16.22 -3.62 14.57
C SER A 228 -16.60 -3.73 16.05
N VAL A 229 -15.70 -3.36 16.96
CA VAL A 229 -15.99 -3.37 18.42
C VAL A 229 -16.75 -2.10 18.82
N SER A 230 -16.24 -0.95 18.41
CA SER A 230 -16.72 0.41 18.72
C SER A 230 -16.70 1.30 17.48
N GLY A 231 -17.20 0.81 16.35
CA GLY A 231 -17.17 1.56 15.10
C GLY A 231 -18.43 1.43 14.26
N GLU A 232 -18.45 2.13 13.14
CA GLU A 232 -19.54 2.11 12.16
C GLU A 232 -19.26 1.04 11.10
N VAL A 233 -20.30 0.33 10.67
CA VAL A 233 -20.24 -0.66 9.62
C VAL A 233 -21.37 -0.39 8.63
N ASP A 234 -21.01 0.05 7.44
CA ASP A 234 -21.92 0.25 6.32
C ASP A 234 -21.70 -0.86 5.29
N VAL A 235 -22.77 -1.57 4.91
CA VAL A 235 -22.72 -2.66 3.95
C VAL A 235 -23.77 -2.43 2.87
N HIS A 236 -23.30 -2.25 1.66
CA HIS A 236 -24.05 -2.18 0.44
C HIS A 236 -23.62 -3.33 -0.48
N PHE A 237 -24.58 -3.95 -1.16
CA PHE A 237 -24.32 -5.04 -2.10
C PHE A 237 -24.68 -4.60 -3.50
N ASN A 238 -23.71 -4.70 -4.40
CA ASN A 238 -23.93 -4.47 -5.81
C ASN A 238 -24.46 -5.76 -6.46
N GLY A 239 -25.73 -5.74 -6.88
CA GLY A 239 -26.39 -6.87 -7.54
C GLY A 239 -27.35 -7.66 -6.66
N SER A 240 -27.75 -8.85 -7.13
CA SER A 240 -28.72 -9.71 -6.42
C SER A 240 -28.01 -10.67 -5.47
N ILE A 241 -28.34 -10.61 -4.19
CA ILE A 241 -27.74 -11.46 -3.16
C ILE A 241 -28.65 -12.64 -2.75
N LEU A 242 -28.05 -13.82 -2.60
CA LEU A 242 -28.65 -15.01 -1.98
C LEU A 242 -27.83 -15.41 -0.75
N ALA A 243 -28.03 -14.69 0.36
CA ALA A 243 -27.22 -14.85 1.56
C ALA A 243 -28.07 -14.99 2.83
N ARG A 244 -27.49 -15.67 3.83
CA ARG A 244 -27.99 -15.67 5.21
C ARG A 244 -27.12 -14.73 6.03
N PHE A 245 -27.74 -13.82 6.77
CA PHE A 245 -27.04 -12.84 7.58
C PHE A 245 -27.15 -13.19 9.07
N ASP A 246 -26.03 -13.10 9.78
CA ASP A 246 -25.97 -13.10 11.24
C ASP A 246 -25.32 -11.78 11.66
N ILE A 247 -26.09 -10.91 12.30
CA ILE A 247 -25.68 -9.56 12.66
C ILE A 247 -25.76 -9.42 14.18
N SER A 248 -24.62 -9.15 14.81
CA SER A 248 -24.56 -8.96 16.26
C SER A 248 -23.91 -7.63 16.62
N THR A 249 -24.45 -6.96 17.63
CA THR A 249 -23.89 -5.72 18.20
C THR A 249 -23.84 -5.82 19.73
N VAL A 250 -22.88 -5.13 20.34
CA VAL A 250 -22.73 -5.07 21.81
C VAL A 250 -23.18 -3.72 22.36
N SER A 251 -23.78 -3.76 23.56
CA SER A 251 -24.14 -2.64 24.44
C SER A 251 -25.12 -1.57 23.95
N SER A 252 -24.94 -0.96 22.77
CA SER A 252 -25.78 0.20 22.34
C SER A 252 -25.80 0.49 20.83
N GLY A 253 -25.25 -0.39 19.98
CA GLY A 253 -25.26 -0.15 18.53
C GLY A 253 -26.67 -0.24 17.93
N ASP A 254 -27.00 0.72 17.06
CA ASP A 254 -28.20 0.68 16.23
C ASP A 254 -27.95 -0.18 14.99
N ILE A 255 -28.95 -0.95 14.58
CA ILE A 255 -28.90 -1.76 13.35
C ILE A 255 -30.03 -1.29 12.46
N ASN A 256 -29.67 -0.59 11.38
CA ASN A 256 -30.57 -0.25 10.29
C ASN A 256 -30.39 -1.29 9.19
N ASN A 257 -31.45 -2.01 8.86
CA ASN A 257 -31.40 -3.08 7.88
C ASN A 257 -32.52 -2.93 6.87
N CYS A 258 -32.13 -2.85 5.59
CA CYS A 258 -33.05 -2.78 4.45
C CYS A 258 -33.22 -4.14 3.75
N PHE A 259 -32.57 -5.20 4.24
CA PHE A 259 -32.61 -6.55 3.67
C PHE A 259 -33.52 -7.49 4.46
N GLY A 260 -34.56 -8.04 3.83
CA GLY A 260 -35.49 -8.97 4.48
C GLY A 260 -36.45 -8.32 5.49
N PRO A 261 -37.14 -9.10 6.34
CA PRO A 261 -38.14 -8.57 7.28
C PRO A 261 -37.54 -7.70 8.38
N GLU A 262 -38.36 -6.85 8.99
CA GLU A 262 -37.98 -5.99 10.12
C GLU A 262 -37.28 -6.80 11.23
N SER A 263 -36.21 -6.22 11.75
CA SER A 263 -35.30 -6.90 12.65
C SER A 263 -35.89 -7.01 14.06
N VAL A 264 -35.79 -8.19 14.68
CA VAL A 264 -36.35 -8.48 16.03
C VAL A 264 -35.22 -8.62 17.05
N ARG A 265 -35.33 -7.95 18.21
CA ARG A 265 -34.35 -8.06 19.31
C ARG A 265 -34.44 -9.45 19.96
N VAL A 266 -33.31 -10.16 20.04
CA VAL A 266 -33.19 -11.43 20.78
C VAL A 266 -32.07 -11.31 21.82
N SER A 267 -32.41 -11.43 23.10
CA SER A 267 -31.42 -11.48 24.19
C SER A 267 -31.03 -12.94 24.45
N PRO A 268 -29.74 -13.34 24.33
CA PRO A 268 -29.31 -14.69 24.69
C PRO A 268 -29.43 -14.94 26.20
N PRO A 269 -29.77 -16.17 26.65
CA PRO A 269 -29.68 -16.51 28.06
C PRO A 269 -28.20 -16.70 28.41
N ARG A 270 -27.66 -15.82 29.27
CA ARG A 270 -26.30 -15.80 29.87
C ARG A 270 -25.26 -14.82 29.31
N VAL A 271 -25.63 -13.61 28.89
CA VAL A 271 -24.80 -12.41 29.16
C VAL A 271 -25.76 -11.23 29.25
N ALA A 272 -25.85 -10.59 30.41
CA ALA A 272 -26.47 -9.28 30.49
C ALA A 272 -25.61 -8.31 29.67
N ASN A 273 -26.16 -7.79 28.56
CA ASN A 273 -25.59 -6.78 27.63
C ASN A 273 -25.06 -7.26 26.26
N SER A 274 -25.61 -8.31 25.65
CA SER A 274 -25.38 -8.59 24.21
C SER A 274 -26.68 -8.53 23.40
N THR A 275 -26.65 -7.86 22.24
CA THR A 275 -27.77 -7.79 21.29
C THR A 275 -27.39 -8.57 20.03
N SER A 276 -27.97 -9.75 19.82
CA SER A 276 -27.76 -10.55 18.61
C SER A 276 -29.04 -10.55 17.76
N ARG A 277 -28.91 -10.41 16.43
CA ARG A 277 -30.03 -10.47 15.47
C ARG A 277 -29.68 -11.36 14.28
N LYS A 278 -30.51 -12.37 14.01
CA LYS A 278 -30.41 -13.19 12.79
C LYS A 278 -31.44 -12.72 11.78
N THR A 279 -31.01 -12.41 10.55
CA THR A 279 -31.91 -12.04 9.45
C THR A 279 -31.59 -12.89 8.22
N THR A 280 -32.62 -13.38 7.54
CA THR A 280 -32.47 -14.04 6.24
C THR A 280 -32.98 -13.07 5.17
N ALA A 281 -32.13 -12.68 4.23
CA ALA A 281 -32.58 -11.93 3.06
C ALA A 281 -33.16 -12.92 2.03
N ILE A 282 -34.27 -12.55 1.41
CA ILE A 282 -34.94 -13.32 0.36
C ILE A 282 -34.80 -12.49 -0.93
N PRO A 283 -34.50 -13.11 -2.10
CA PRO A 283 -34.25 -12.38 -3.33
C PRO A 283 -35.45 -11.48 -3.71
N GLY A 284 -35.16 -10.21 -4.03
CA GLY A 284 -36.15 -9.27 -4.59
C GLY A 284 -36.47 -8.02 -3.75
N SER A 285 -35.90 -7.82 -2.57
CA SER A 285 -36.12 -6.59 -1.79
C SER A 285 -35.16 -5.48 -2.21
N SER A 286 -35.36 -4.88 -3.40
CA SER A 286 -34.86 -3.53 -3.65
C SER A 286 -35.68 -2.57 -2.78
N SER A 287 -35.19 -2.25 -1.59
CA SER A 287 -35.76 -1.16 -0.80
C SER A 287 -35.28 0.16 -1.38
N ARG A 288 -35.97 0.65 -2.44
CA ARG A 288 -35.97 2.09 -2.70
C ARG A 288 -36.66 2.77 -1.53
N ARG A 289 -35.92 3.54 -0.75
CA ARG A 289 -36.38 4.79 -0.15
C ARG A 289 -35.21 5.67 0.22
#